data_AF-A0A6I5RJS0-F1
#
_entry.id   AF-A0A6I5RJS0-F1
#
_cell.length_a   1.000
_cell.length_b   1.000
_cell.length_c   1.000
_cell.angle_alpha   90.00
_cell.angle_beta   90.00
_cell.angle_gamma   90.00
#
_symmetry.space_group_name_H-M   'P 1'
#
loop_
_entity.id
_entity.type
_entity.pdbx_description
1 polymer ?
#
loop_
_entity_poly.entity_id
_entity_poly.type
_entity_poly.pdbx_seq_one_letter_code
_entity_poly.pdbx_strand_id
1 'polypeptide(L)'
;RRLKPGARIHFFGDRAPSNEEREDPPKLAATVLAVDPATSGRIIQFEPPQGQSLLSMLEDVGIIPLPPCISNSDADPEQYQTIYSDRLGSAAAPTAGLHFTDDLLKQLNQNGIEQTFITLHVGVGTFRPVESENITEHTMHGEWFEVSQEVVDKVEETKARGGRVIAVGTTVTRALEGAAQSGKLQPMSDKTNLYIYPGYQWQVVDGMVTNFHLPQSTLMMLVSALIGRERLLNLYEEAIAQEYRFYSFGDAMLILPEARVEQQPAETSPATSEATGEAASEEA
;
A
#
# COMPACT_ATOMS: atom_id res chain seq x y z
N ARG A 1 13.26 6.86 23.79
CA ARG A 1 13.86 8.20 23.52
C ARG A 1 14.11 8.32 22.02
N ARG A 2 13.62 9.35 21.32
CA ARG A 2 13.87 9.50 19.87
C ARG A 2 15.37 9.76 19.63
N LEU A 3 16.02 8.92 18.85
CA LEU A 3 17.44 9.08 18.50
C LEU A 3 17.63 10.34 17.65
N LYS A 4 18.73 11.07 17.86
CA LYS A 4 19.05 12.30 17.11
C LYS A 4 20.08 11.99 16.01
N PRO A 5 20.20 12.83 14.96
CA PRO A 5 21.34 12.75 14.05
C PRO A 5 22.67 12.69 14.81
N GLY A 6 23.58 11.82 14.38
CA GLY A 6 24.84 11.50 15.05
C GLY A 6 24.74 10.42 16.15
N ALA A 7 23.54 9.98 16.52
CA ALA A 7 23.40 8.86 17.46
C ALA A 7 23.87 7.55 16.81
N ARG A 8 24.65 6.77 17.57
CA ARG A 8 25.12 5.44 17.19
C ARG A 8 24.21 4.37 17.81
N ILE A 9 23.86 3.35 17.03
CA ILE A 9 22.98 2.24 17.39
C ILE A 9 23.79 0.95 17.27
N HIS A 10 23.71 0.11 18.30
CA HIS A 10 24.47 -1.13 18.39
C HIS A 10 23.48 -2.29 18.47
N PHE A 11 23.64 -3.29 17.61
CA PHE A 11 22.80 -4.48 17.53
C PHE A 11 23.64 -5.71 17.92
N PHE A 12 23.18 -6.49 18.89
CA PHE A 12 23.97 -7.55 19.51
C PHE A 12 23.51 -8.98 19.14
N GLY A 13 22.37 -9.14 18.46
CA GLY A 13 21.75 -10.45 18.22
C GLY A 13 21.08 -11.05 19.48
N ASP A 14 20.19 -12.02 19.27
CA ASP A 14 19.34 -12.77 20.22
C ASP A 14 18.45 -12.01 21.24
N ARG A 15 17.22 -12.55 21.33
CA ARG A 15 15.96 -12.07 21.93
C ARG A 15 15.94 -11.91 23.47
N ALA A 16 16.94 -11.30 24.10
CA ALA A 16 16.92 -11.05 25.55
C ALA A 16 16.65 -9.57 25.91
N PRO A 17 15.75 -9.27 26.86
CA PRO A 17 15.42 -7.91 27.28
C PRO A 17 16.63 -7.18 27.89
N SER A 18 16.61 -5.87 27.69
CA SER A 18 17.74 -4.94 27.71
C SER A 18 18.26 -4.50 29.09
N ASN A 19 18.34 -5.39 30.09
CA ASN A 19 18.70 -4.97 31.46
C ASN A 19 19.94 -5.64 32.08
N GLU A 20 20.70 -6.42 31.32
CA GLU A 20 21.99 -6.96 31.78
C GLU A 20 23.14 -6.42 30.92
N GLU A 21 24.24 -6.01 31.56
CA GLU A 21 25.46 -5.55 30.91
C GLU A 21 26.02 -6.68 30.03
N ARG A 22 25.85 -6.58 28.72
CA ARG A 22 26.39 -7.55 27.75
C ARG A 22 27.88 -7.28 27.54
N GLU A 23 28.72 -8.29 27.77
CA GLU A 23 30.16 -8.25 27.46
C GLU A 23 30.47 -8.50 25.96
N ASP A 24 29.51 -9.02 25.21
CA ASP A 24 29.70 -9.35 23.79
C ASP A 24 29.82 -8.11 22.90
N PRO A 25 30.72 -8.11 21.89
CA PRO A 25 30.82 -7.02 20.93
C PRO A 25 29.54 -6.94 20.06
N PRO A 26 29.13 -5.73 19.63
CA PRO A 26 27.97 -5.59 18.77
C PRO A 26 28.21 -6.29 17.43
N LYS A 27 27.23 -7.07 16.98
CA LYS A 27 27.24 -7.72 15.65
C LYS A 27 27.15 -6.67 14.54
N LEU A 28 26.24 -5.70 14.66
CA LEU A 28 26.04 -4.65 13.66
C LEU A 28 26.00 -3.29 14.35
N ALA A 29 26.58 -2.27 13.71
CA ALA A 29 26.47 -0.89 14.13
C ALA A 29 25.76 -0.06 13.06
N ALA A 30 25.10 1.01 13.49
CA ALA A 30 24.51 1.97 12.57
C ALA A 30 24.57 3.39 13.13
N THR A 31 24.60 4.37 12.24
CA THR A 31 24.61 5.79 12.59
C THR A 31 23.37 6.47 12.03
N VAL A 32 22.70 7.27 12.88
CA VAL A 32 21.56 8.10 12.44
C VAL A 32 22.10 9.30 11.67
N LEU A 33 21.84 9.37 10.38
CA LEU A 33 22.29 10.47 9.52
C LEU A 33 21.36 11.67 9.59
N ALA A 34 20.04 11.44 9.53
CA ALA A 34 19.06 12.51 9.45
C ALA A 34 17.68 12.06 9.96
N VAL A 35 16.79 13.04 10.08
CA VAL A 35 15.35 12.83 10.27
C VAL A 35 14.68 13.01 8.92
N ASP A 36 13.85 12.04 8.52
CA ASP A 36 13.01 12.19 7.32
C ASP A 36 11.88 13.18 7.63
N PRO A 37 11.80 14.33 6.93
CA PRO A 37 10.78 15.34 7.20
C PRO A 37 9.36 14.86 6.89
N ALA A 38 9.18 13.94 5.93
CA ALA A 38 7.86 13.47 5.53
C ALA A 38 7.27 12.48 6.54
N THR A 39 8.10 11.59 7.08
CA THR A 39 7.64 10.51 7.96
C THR A 39 7.99 10.72 9.43
N SER A 40 8.81 11.73 9.76
CA SER A 40 9.52 11.84 11.05
C SER A 40 10.42 10.64 11.37
N GLY A 41 10.72 9.78 10.38
CA GLY A 41 11.57 8.60 10.48
C GLY A 41 13.05 8.94 10.66
N ARG A 42 13.93 7.93 10.58
CA ARG A 42 15.39 8.11 10.63
C ARG A 42 16.02 7.55 9.37
N ILE A 43 16.89 8.35 8.76
CA ILE A 43 17.83 7.85 7.76
C ILE A 43 18.99 7.24 8.52
N ILE A 44 19.18 5.93 8.38
CA ILE A 44 20.15 5.15 9.13
C ILE A 44 21.17 4.59 8.14
N GLN A 45 22.46 4.80 8.42
CA GLN A 45 23.54 4.16 7.70
C GLN A 45 24.03 2.97 8.52
N PHE A 46 23.95 1.78 7.95
CA PHE A 46 24.50 0.57 8.55
C PHE A 46 25.99 0.43 8.23
N GLU A 47 26.74 -0.11 9.20
CA GLU A 47 28.17 -0.36 9.12
C GLU A 47 28.40 -1.87 9.31
N PRO A 48 28.13 -2.71 8.29
CA PRO A 48 28.40 -4.14 8.37
C PRO A 48 29.91 -4.42 8.46
N PRO A 49 30.36 -5.43 9.22
CA PRO A 49 31.76 -5.85 9.24
C PRO A 49 32.26 -6.25 7.85
N GLN A 50 33.57 -6.12 7.65
CA GLN A 50 34.19 -6.45 6.38
C GLN A 50 33.90 -7.89 5.97
N GLY A 51 33.43 -8.08 4.73
CA GLY A 51 33.10 -9.40 4.18
C GLY A 51 31.70 -9.91 4.49
N GLN A 52 30.87 -9.17 5.24
CA GLN A 52 29.46 -9.51 5.47
C GLN A 52 28.53 -8.54 4.73
N SER A 53 27.43 -9.06 4.19
CA SER A 53 26.38 -8.24 3.60
C SER A 53 25.41 -7.75 4.67
N LEU A 54 24.79 -6.57 4.48
CA LEU A 54 23.75 -6.12 5.40
C LEU A 54 22.61 -7.14 5.53
N LEU A 55 22.18 -7.74 4.41
CA LEU A 55 21.07 -8.70 4.39
C LEU A 55 21.33 -9.92 5.29
N SER A 56 22.51 -10.55 5.17
CA SER A 56 22.89 -11.67 6.04
C SER A 56 22.91 -11.28 7.52
N MET A 57 23.24 -10.03 7.85
CA MET A 57 23.21 -9.59 9.26
C MET A 57 21.79 -9.34 9.77
N LEU A 58 20.87 -8.91 8.90
CA LEU A 58 19.48 -8.67 9.29
C LEU A 58 18.76 -9.97 9.69
N GLU A 59 19.16 -11.12 9.14
CA GLU A 59 18.65 -12.43 9.58
C GLU A 59 19.04 -12.72 11.04
N ASP A 60 20.26 -12.34 11.43
CA ASP A 60 20.80 -12.58 12.78
C ASP A 60 20.31 -11.58 13.84
N VAL A 61 20.10 -10.31 13.45
CA VAL A 61 19.81 -9.22 14.42
C VAL A 61 18.43 -8.59 14.25
N GLY A 62 17.74 -8.88 13.16
CA GLY A 62 16.43 -8.34 12.83
C GLY A 62 15.28 -9.10 13.47
N ILE A 63 14.13 -8.44 13.53
CA ILE A 63 12.85 -9.05 13.89
C ILE A 63 11.86 -8.60 12.84
N ILE A 64 11.14 -9.54 12.24
CA ILE A 64 10.08 -9.21 11.28
C ILE A 64 8.95 -8.51 12.05
N PRO A 65 8.60 -7.26 11.69
CA PRO A 65 7.53 -6.56 12.36
C PRO A 65 6.20 -7.19 11.92
N LEU A 66 5.48 -7.76 12.88
CA LEU A 66 4.10 -8.21 12.65
C LEU A 66 3.14 -7.02 12.75
N PRO A 67 2.01 -7.04 12.02
CA PRO A 67 0.96 -6.04 12.15
C PRO A 67 0.52 -5.86 13.61
N PRO A 68 0.10 -4.65 14.04
CA PRO A 68 -0.30 -4.39 15.43
C PRO A 68 -1.42 -5.29 15.97
N CYS A 69 -2.20 -5.90 15.08
CA CYS A 69 -3.25 -6.86 15.43
C CYS A 69 -2.70 -8.25 15.84
N ILE A 70 -1.42 -8.54 15.60
CA ILE A 70 -0.75 -9.76 16.10
C ILE A 70 0.16 -9.35 17.25
N SER A 71 -0.24 -9.73 18.46
CA SER A 71 0.50 -9.40 19.69
C SER A 71 1.55 -10.45 20.06
N ASN A 72 1.33 -11.74 19.72
CA ASN A 72 2.28 -12.84 19.90
C ASN A 72 1.95 -13.95 18.90
N SER A 73 2.93 -14.37 18.10
CA SER A 73 2.78 -15.50 17.19
C SER A 73 4.04 -16.35 17.20
N ASP A 74 3.87 -17.66 17.36
CA ASP A 74 4.92 -18.66 17.12
C ASP A 74 4.97 -19.09 15.65
N ALA A 75 4.15 -18.47 14.78
CA ALA A 75 4.12 -18.76 13.36
C ALA A 75 5.47 -18.43 12.71
N ASP A 76 5.83 -19.26 11.73
CA ASP A 76 6.99 -19.03 10.89
C ASP A 76 6.81 -17.67 10.17
N PRO A 77 7.77 -16.75 10.25
CA PRO A 77 7.68 -15.48 9.54
C PRO A 77 7.51 -15.64 8.02
N GLU A 78 7.91 -16.77 7.43
CA GLU A 78 7.63 -17.10 6.02
C GLU A 78 6.13 -17.22 5.72
N GLN A 79 5.31 -17.57 6.72
CA GLN A 79 3.84 -17.57 6.60
C GLN A 79 3.26 -16.15 6.51
N TYR A 80 4.05 -15.13 6.84
CA TYR A 80 3.70 -13.72 6.65
C TYR A 80 4.26 -13.17 5.34
N GLN A 81 4.12 -13.93 4.25
CA GLN A 81 4.36 -13.50 2.87
C GLN A 81 3.42 -14.21 1.90
N THR A 82 3.22 -13.62 0.73
CA THR A 82 2.47 -14.28 -0.36
C THR A 82 3.27 -15.43 -0.93
N ILE A 83 2.62 -16.53 -1.33
CA ILE A 83 3.29 -17.70 -1.92
C ILE A 83 4.08 -17.40 -3.21
N TYR A 84 3.82 -16.24 -3.82
CA TYR A 84 4.49 -15.74 -5.02
C TYR A 84 5.46 -14.58 -4.72
N SER A 85 5.90 -14.40 -3.47
CA SER A 85 6.95 -13.42 -3.13
C SER A 85 8.32 -13.92 -3.60
N ASP A 86 9.08 -13.09 -4.33
CA ASP A 86 10.37 -13.47 -4.92
C ASP A 86 11.52 -12.49 -4.62
N ARG A 87 11.23 -11.31 -4.05
CA ARG A 87 12.22 -10.27 -3.75
C ARG A 87 12.16 -9.81 -2.30
N LEU A 88 13.34 -9.69 -1.68
CA LEU A 88 13.51 -9.08 -0.36
C LEU A 88 13.44 -7.55 -0.45
N GLY A 89 12.70 -6.92 0.47
CA GLY A 89 12.64 -5.45 0.53
C GLY A 89 11.41 -4.87 1.24
N SER A 90 10.36 -5.67 1.43
CA SER A 90 9.15 -5.24 2.12
C SER A 90 9.22 -5.48 3.63
N ALA A 91 8.75 -4.51 4.42
CA ALA A 91 8.60 -4.66 5.87
C ALA A 91 7.22 -5.22 6.26
N ALA A 92 6.25 -5.19 5.35
CA ALA A 92 4.90 -5.71 5.57
C ALA A 92 4.41 -6.50 4.35
N ALA A 93 3.59 -7.52 4.58
CA ALA A 93 3.03 -8.32 3.50
C ALA A 93 1.74 -7.68 2.95
N PRO A 94 1.50 -7.73 1.62
CA PRO A 94 0.22 -7.35 1.03
C PRO A 94 -0.84 -8.41 1.35
N THR A 95 -1.56 -8.24 2.46
CA THR A 95 -2.32 -9.34 3.09
C THR A 95 -3.48 -9.90 2.27
N ALA A 96 -4.03 -9.15 1.31
CA ALA A 96 -5.05 -9.66 0.39
C ALA A 96 -4.52 -10.82 -0.48
N GLY A 97 -3.21 -10.84 -0.75
CA GLY A 97 -2.55 -11.93 -1.48
C GLY A 97 -2.41 -13.22 -0.65
N LEU A 98 -2.52 -13.16 0.68
CA LEU A 98 -2.40 -14.33 1.55
C LEU A 98 -3.58 -15.31 1.42
N HIS A 99 -4.68 -14.88 0.79
CA HIS A 99 -5.81 -15.75 0.46
C HIS A 99 -5.54 -16.67 -0.74
N PHE A 100 -4.46 -16.45 -1.49
CA PHE A 100 -4.11 -17.23 -2.66
C PHE A 100 -3.19 -18.40 -2.31
N THR A 101 -3.61 -19.60 -2.69
CA THR A 101 -2.83 -20.84 -2.56
C THR A 101 -2.34 -21.30 -3.93
N ASP A 102 -1.32 -22.16 -3.95
CA ASP A 102 -0.82 -22.73 -5.21
C ASP A 102 -1.92 -23.43 -6.00
N ASP A 103 -2.83 -24.11 -5.30
CA ASP A 103 -3.97 -24.79 -5.91
C ASP A 103 -4.97 -23.80 -6.50
N LEU A 104 -5.25 -22.68 -5.82
CA LEU A 104 -6.12 -21.64 -6.37
C LEU A 104 -5.48 -20.99 -7.60
N LEU A 105 -4.19 -20.64 -7.56
CA LEU A 105 -3.49 -20.06 -8.71
C LEU A 105 -3.46 -21.01 -9.91
N LYS A 106 -3.27 -22.31 -9.68
CA LYS A 106 -3.37 -23.33 -10.74
C LYS A 106 -4.77 -23.41 -11.33
N GLN A 107 -5.81 -23.40 -10.49
CA GLN A 107 -7.20 -23.43 -10.95
C GLN A 107 -7.53 -22.18 -11.77
N LEU A 108 -7.09 -21.00 -11.35
CA LEU A 108 -7.27 -19.76 -12.13
C LEU A 108 -6.63 -19.89 -13.52
N ASN A 109 -5.38 -20.37 -13.59
CA ASN A 109 -4.68 -20.58 -14.85
C ASN A 109 -5.40 -21.58 -15.77
N GLN A 110 -5.87 -22.71 -15.21
CA GLN A 110 -6.65 -23.72 -15.95
C GLN A 110 -7.97 -23.18 -16.51
N ASN A 111 -8.54 -22.16 -15.88
CA ASN A 111 -9.73 -21.46 -16.34
C ASN A 111 -9.41 -20.29 -17.28
N GLY A 112 -8.17 -20.15 -17.76
CA GLY A 112 -7.74 -19.10 -18.68
C GLY A 112 -7.59 -17.73 -18.02
N ILE A 113 -7.49 -17.66 -16.69
CA ILE A 113 -7.23 -16.42 -15.96
C ILE A 113 -5.72 -16.25 -15.84
N GLU A 114 -5.19 -15.32 -16.63
CA GLU A 114 -3.77 -14.98 -16.65
C GLU A 114 -3.33 -14.25 -15.37
N GLN A 115 -2.05 -14.40 -15.05
CA GLN A 115 -1.43 -13.83 -13.85
C GLN A 115 -0.19 -13.02 -14.24
N THR A 116 -0.02 -11.88 -13.57
CA THR A 116 1.18 -11.06 -13.66
C THR A 116 1.47 -10.46 -12.29
N PHE A 117 2.74 -10.18 -12.02
CA PHE A 117 3.21 -9.78 -10.70
C PHE A 117 3.97 -8.45 -10.80
N ILE A 118 3.76 -7.60 -9.81
CA ILE A 118 4.54 -6.37 -9.62
C ILE A 118 5.35 -6.52 -8.33
N THR A 119 6.47 -5.81 -8.23
CA THR A 119 7.23 -5.77 -6.96
C THR A 119 6.75 -4.59 -6.13
N LEU A 120 6.55 -4.82 -4.82
CA LEU A 120 6.18 -3.80 -3.85
C LEU A 120 7.11 -3.84 -2.65
N HIS A 121 7.65 -2.71 -2.24
CA HIS A 121 8.37 -2.58 -0.97
C HIS A 121 7.48 -1.78 -0.02
N VAL A 122 6.64 -2.50 0.73
CA VAL A 122 5.65 -1.92 1.63
C VAL A 122 6.35 -1.57 2.95
N GLY A 123 6.34 -0.28 3.28
CA GLY A 123 6.88 0.21 4.54
C GLY A 123 5.85 0.16 5.67
N VAL A 124 6.33 0.31 6.90
CA VAL A 124 5.48 0.44 8.12
C VAL A 124 4.51 1.64 8.08
N GLY A 125 4.73 2.59 7.15
CA GLY A 125 3.81 3.71 6.91
C GLY A 125 2.39 3.26 6.54
N THR A 126 2.25 2.06 5.95
CA THR A 126 0.95 1.49 5.54
C THR A 126 -0.04 1.32 6.70
N PHE A 127 0.45 1.25 7.94
CA PHE A 127 -0.36 1.12 9.15
C PHE A 127 -0.70 2.47 9.82
N ARG A 128 -0.26 3.61 9.27
CA ARG A 128 -0.52 4.92 9.89
C ARG A 128 -1.99 5.32 9.73
N PRO A 129 -2.63 5.84 10.79
CA PRO A 129 -3.99 6.35 10.70
C PRO A 129 -4.06 7.62 9.84
N VAL A 130 -5.25 7.95 9.37
CA VAL A 130 -5.53 9.26 8.77
C VAL A 130 -5.51 10.31 9.87
N GLU A 131 -4.62 11.29 9.76
CA GLU A 131 -4.47 12.37 10.76
C GLU A 131 -5.17 13.68 10.34
N SER A 132 -5.72 13.76 9.13
CA SER A 132 -6.35 14.98 8.58
C SER A 132 -7.87 14.97 8.75
N GLU A 133 -8.44 16.10 9.18
CA GLU A 133 -9.89 16.32 9.21
C GLU A 133 -10.47 16.49 7.79
N ASN A 134 -9.71 17.14 6.90
CA ASN A 134 -10.06 17.22 5.48
C ASN A 134 -9.38 16.08 4.72
N ILE A 135 -10.20 15.17 4.17
CA ILE A 135 -9.71 14.00 3.45
C ILE A 135 -8.87 14.39 2.23
N THR A 136 -9.16 15.52 1.57
CA THR A 136 -8.43 15.94 0.35
C THR A 136 -7.04 16.50 0.64
N GLU A 137 -6.76 16.82 1.90
CA GLU A 137 -5.46 17.36 2.35
C GLU A 137 -4.55 16.26 2.92
N HIS A 138 -5.01 15.01 2.97
CA HIS A 138 -4.22 13.91 3.48
C HIS A 138 -3.03 13.59 2.57
N THR A 139 -1.83 13.60 3.14
CA THR A 139 -0.61 13.18 2.44
C THR A 139 -0.33 11.70 2.73
N MET A 140 -0.45 10.87 1.70
CA MET A 140 -0.08 9.45 1.79
C MET A 140 1.43 9.27 1.93
N HIS A 141 1.84 8.26 2.68
CA HIS A 141 3.23 7.79 2.65
C HIS A 141 3.56 7.18 1.28
N GLY A 142 4.77 7.44 0.81
CA GLY A 142 5.29 6.87 -0.43
C GLY A 142 5.63 5.40 -0.26
N GLU A 143 5.11 4.55 -1.13
CA GLU A 143 5.46 3.13 -1.23
C GLU A 143 6.21 2.91 -2.54
N TRP A 144 7.35 2.22 -2.48
CA TRP A 144 8.12 1.90 -3.67
C TRP A 144 7.51 0.69 -4.37
N PHE A 145 7.50 0.73 -5.71
CA PHE A 145 7.01 -0.35 -6.54
C PHE A 145 7.83 -0.48 -7.84
N GLU A 146 7.71 -1.63 -8.49
CA GLU A 146 8.22 -1.88 -9.83
C GLU A 146 7.12 -2.55 -10.68
N VAL A 147 6.72 -1.87 -11.75
CA VAL A 147 5.90 -2.42 -12.85
C VAL A 147 6.84 -2.65 -14.03
N SER A 148 7.00 -3.93 -14.42
CA SER A 148 7.83 -4.29 -15.57
C SER A 148 7.09 -4.08 -16.89
N GLN A 149 7.84 -4.06 -18.01
CA GLN A 149 7.23 -4.00 -19.35
C GLN A 149 6.29 -5.19 -19.59
N GLU A 150 6.64 -6.39 -19.10
CA GLU A 150 5.79 -7.58 -19.21
C GLU A 150 4.41 -7.38 -18.57
N VAL A 151 4.36 -6.70 -17.41
CA VAL A 151 3.07 -6.37 -16.76
C VAL A 151 2.26 -5.43 -17.64
N VAL A 152 2.90 -4.42 -18.24
CA VAL A 152 2.23 -3.48 -19.15
C VAL A 152 1.65 -4.21 -20.35
N ASP A 153 2.46 -5.03 -21.02
CA ASP A 153 2.05 -5.77 -22.22
C ASP A 153 0.85 -6.68 -21.92
N LYS A 154 0.90 -7.45 -20.82
CA LYS A 154 -0.21 -8.32 -20.39
C LYS A 154 -1.49 -7.54 -20.07
N VAL A 155 -1.37 -6.37 -19.45
CA VAL A 155 -2.52 -5.50 -19.14
C VAL A 155 -3.13 -4.94 -20.43
N GLU A 156 -2.30 -4.46 -21.36
CA GLU A 156 -2.74 -3.93 -22.65
C GLU A 156 -3.41 -5.01 -23.50
N GLU A 157 -2.80 -6.19 -23.62
CA GLU A 157 -3.39 -7.36 -24.30
C GLU A 157 -4.72 -7.77 -23.67
N THR A 158 -4.79 -7.78 -22.33
CA THR A 158 -6.02 -8.09 -21.60
C THR A 158 -7.13 -7.11 -21.90
N LYS A 159 -6.85 -5.81 -21.92
CA LYS A 159 -7.85 -4.79 -22.25
C LYS A 159 -8.23 -4.83 -23.74
N ALA A 160 -7.28 -5.07 -24.64
CA ALA A 160 -7.52 -5.15 -26.08
C ALA A 160 -8.49 -6.29 -26.47
N ARG A 161 -8.48 -7.41 -25.74
CA ARG A 161 -9.43 -8.52 -25.92
C ARG A 161 -10.75 -8.36 -25.15
N GLY A 162 -11.01 -7.20 -24.53
CA GLY A 162 -12.19 -6.95 -23.70
C GLY A 162 -12.18 -7.69 -22.35
N GLY A 163 -11.00 -8.12 -21.90
CA GLY A 163 -10.80 -8.72 -20.59
C GLY A 163 -10.83 -7.70 -19.46
N ARG A 164 -10.57 -8.18 -18.24
CA ARG A 164 -10.64 -7.39 -17.00
C ARG A 164 -9.33 -7.48 -16.23
N VAL A 165 -8.85 -6.36 -15.70
CA VAL A 165 -7.69 -6.29 -14.83
C VAL A 165 -8.16 -6.27 -13.37
N ILE A 166 -7.94 -7.37 -12.64
CA ILE A 166 -8.33 -7.49 -11.23
C ILE A 166 -7.07 -7.36 -10.36
N ALA A 167 -6.97 -6.28 -9.60
CA ALA A 167 -5.84 -6.05 -8.70
C ALA A 167 -5.99 -6.84 -7.39
N VAL A 168 -4.93 -7.51 -6.94
CA VAL A 168 -4.93 -8.22 -5.65
C VAL A 168 -4.28 -7.33 -4.59
N GLY A 169 -5.11 -6.61 -3.83
CA GLY A 169 -4.71 -5.70 -2.76
C GLY A 169 -4.67 -4.23 -3.16
N THR A 170 -4.99 -3.36 -2.20
CA THR A 170 -5.02 -1.90 -2.38
C THR A 170 -3.66 -1.30 -2.72
N THR A 171 -2.56 -1.87 -2.23
CA THR A 171 -1.21 -1.43 -2.59
C THR A 171 -0.90 -1.71 -4.07
N VAL A 172 -1.32 -2.87 -4.59
CA VAL A 172 -1.20 -3.19 -6.03
C VAL A 172 -2.02 -2.21 -6.85
N THR A 173 -3.25 -1.93 -6.41
CA THR A 173 -4.11 -0.93 -7.04
C THR A 173 -3.42 0.43 -7.14
N ARG A 174 -2.86 0.96 -6.03
CA ARG A 174 -2.17 2.26 -6.03
C ARG A 174 -0.92 2.28 -6.89
N ALA A 175 -0.18 1.18 -6.97
CA ALA A 175 1.00 1.07 -7.82
C ALA A 175 0.63 1.10 -9.30
N LEU A 176 -0.35 0.30 -9.73
CA LEU A 176 -0.81 0.27 -11.12
C LEU A 176 -1.41 1.62 -11.55
N GLU A 177 -2.28 2.20 -10.72
CA GLU A 177 -2.88 3.51 -10.98
C GLU A 177 -1.85 4.66 -10.89
N GLY A 178 -0.84 4.54 -10.04
CA GLY A 178 0.29 5.47 -9.95
C GLY A 178 1.18 5.42 -11.20
N ALA A 179 1.46 4.23 -11.71
CA ALA A 179 2.19 4.02 -12.97
C ALA A 179 1.39 4.42 -14.22
N ALA A 180 0.10 4.74 -14.06
CA ALA A 180 -0.80 5.14 -15.14
C ALA A 180 -1.20 6.63 -15.14
N GLN A 181 -0.57 7.46 -14.29
CA GLN A 181 -0.91 8.89 -14.17
C GLN A 181 -0.70 9.69 -15.47
N SER A 182 0.06 9.17 -16.43
CA SER A 182 0.22 9.76 -17.77
C SER A 182 -0.95 9.44 -18.73
N GLY A 183 -2.01 8.77 -18.24
CA GLY A 183 -3.19 8.37 -19.00
C GLY A 183 -3.14 6.94 -19.54
N LYS A 184 -2.04 6.22 -19.33
CA LYS A 184 -1.92 4.77 -19.60
C LYS A 184 -0.84 4.17 -18.73
N LEU A 185 -0.96 2.88 -18.42
CA LEU A 185 0.04 2.14 -17.64
C LEU A 185 1.40 2.16 -18.36
N GLN A 186 2.48 2.47 -17.65
CA GLN A 186 3.84 2.49 -18.17
C GLN A 186 4.78 1.66 -17.28
N PRO A 187 5.87 1.08 -17.84
CA PRO A 187 6.90 0.46 -17.02
C PRO A 187 7.50 1.52 -16.10
N MET A 188 7.57 1.25 -14.81
CA MET A 188 7.97 2.24 -13.82
C MET A 188 8.56 1.57 -12.58
N SER A 189 9.64 2.14 -12.07
CA SER A 189 10.21 1.79 -10.77
C SER A 189 10.41 3.07 -9.97
N ASP A 190 9.46 3.36 -9.07
CA ASP A 190 9.44 4.60 -8.31
C ASP A 190 8.59 4.46 -7.03
N LYS A 191 8.41 5.54 -6.29
CA LYS A 191 7.50 5.65 -5.17
C LYS A 191 6.17 6.26 -5.62
N THR A 192 5.07 5.67 -5.18
CA THR A 192 3.74 6.28 -5.28
C THR A 192 3.26 6.75 -3.92
N ASN A 193 2.85 8.02 -3.85
CA ASN A 193 2.03 8.57 -2.78
C ASN A 193 0.61 8.84 -3.28
N LEU A 194 0.17 8.16 -4.36
CA LEU A 194 -1.16 8.35 -4.91
C LEU A 194 -2.22 8.08 -3.85
N TYR A 195 -3.09 9.06 -3.65
CA TYR A 195 -4.21 8.99 -2.74
C TYR A 195 -5.50 8.85 -3.54
N ILE A 196 -6.14 7.68 -3.43
CA ILE A 196 -7.35 7.33 -4.17
C ILE A 196 -8.56 7.50 -3.24
N TYR A 197 -9.48 8.38 -3.62
CA TYR A 197 -10.69 8.72 -2.88
C TYR A 197 -11.87 8.95 -3.85
N PRO A 198 -13.12 9.05 -3.38
CA PRO A 198 -14.28 9.20 -4.26
C PRO A 198 -14.14 10.33 -5.29
N GLY A 199 -14.46 10.03 -6.56
CA GLY A 199 -14.22 10.92 -7.71
C GLY A 199 -12.99 10.55 -8.55
N TYR A 200 -12.18 9.59 -8.10
CA TYR A 200 -10.98 9.13 -8.82
C TYR A 200 -11.30 8.52 -10.21
N GLN A 201 -10.48 8.89 -11.19
CA GLN A 201 -10.59 8.43 -12.58
C GLN A 201 -9.66 7.24 -12.85
N TRP A 202 -10.19 6.06 -12.61
CA TRP A 202 -9.54 4.76 -12.83
C TRP A 202 -9.02 4.57 -14.26
N GLN A 203 -7.73 4.24 -14.40
CA GLN A 203 -7.07 4.03 -15.70
C GLN A 203 -6.83 2.55 -16.00
N VAL A 204 -6.53 1.75 -14.98
CA VAL A 204 -6.03 0.38 -15.15
C VAL A 204 -6.97 -0.63 -14.53
N VAL A 205 -7.32 -0.44 -13.26
CA VAL A 205 -7.96 -1.46 -12.45
C VAL A 205 -9.46 -1.52 -12.73
N ASP A 206 -9.93 -2.71 -13.08
CA ASP A 206 -11.35 -2.98 -13.38
C ASP A 206 -12.08 -3.60 -12.18
N GLY A 207 -11.35 -4.24 -11.27
CA GLY A 207 -11.88 -4.80 -10.04
C GLY A 207 -10.75 -5.10 -9.08
N MET A 208 -11.07 -5.53 -7.85
CA MET A 208 -10.05 -5.85 -6.87
C MET A 208 -10.42 -6.98 -5.93
N VAL A 209 -9.41 -7.72 -5.48
CA VAL A 209 -9.48 -8.55 -4.29
C VAL A 209 -8.85 -7.79 -3.14
N THR A 210 -9.56 -7.60 -2.04
CA THR A 210 -9.03 -6.87 -0.87
C THR A 210 -9.64 -7.39 0.44
N ASN A 211 -9.01 -7.10 1.58
CA ASN A 211 -9.58 -7.38 2.91
C ASN A 211 -10.72 -6.41 3.26
N PHE A 212 -11.41 -6.68 4.37
CA PHE A 212 -12.23 -5.66 5.04
C PHE A 212 -11.35 -4.70 5.86
N HIS A 213 -11.55 -3.41 5.68
CA HIS A 213 -10.69 -2.35 6.21
C HIS A 213 -11.30 -1.65 7.43
N LEU A 214 -10.46 -0.98 8.22
CA LEU A 214 -10.93 -0.17 9.35
C LEU A 214 -11.85 0.96 8.88
N PRO A 215 -12.91 1.27 9.65
CA PRO A 215 -13.67 2.51 9.47
C PRO A 215 -12.73 3.73 9.44
N GLN A 216 -13.07 4.71 8.60
CA GLN A 216 -12.31 5.96 8.48
C GLN A 216 -10.84 5.78 8.04
N SER A 217 -10.51 4.68 7.36
CA SER A 217 -9.17 4.46 6.78
C SER A 217 -9.08 4.94 5.32
N THR A 218 -7.87 5.29 4.87
CA THR A 218 -7.60 5.59 3.45
C THR A 218 -7.92 4.41 2.53
N LEU A 219 -7.73 3.17 3.01
CA LEU A 219 -8.07 1.96 2.27
C LEU A 219 -9.58 1.84 2.05
N MET A 220 -10.39 2.17 3.06
CA MET A 220 -11.84 2.23 2.91
C MET A 220 -12.26 3.31 1.91
N MET A 221 -11.57 4.46 1.87
CA MET A 221 -11.83 5.51 0.87
C MET A 221 -11.49 5.07 -0.55
N LEU A 222 -10.38 4.33 -0.74
CA LEU A 222 -10.02 3.75 -2.02
C LEU A 222 -11.08 2.78 -2.52
N VAL A 223 -11.58 1.89 -1.65
CA VAL A 223 -12.67 0.98 -2.00
C VAL A 223 -13.95 1.79 -2.30
N SER A 224 -14.25 2.82 -1.50
CA SER A 224 -15.40 3.71 -1.74
C SER A 224 -15.29 4.46 -3.07
N ALA A 225 -14.09 4.77 -3.54
CA ALA A 225 -13.85 5.37 -4.84
C ALA A 225 -14.15 4.42 -5.99
N LEU A 226 -14.05 3.11 -5.74
CA LEU A 226 -14.35 2.09 -6.73
C LEU A 226 -15.84 1.79 -6.79
N ILE A 227 -16.49 1.52 -5.65
CA ILE A 227 -17.86 0.97 -5.61
C ILE A 227 -18.93 1.94 -5.09
N GLY A 228 -18.52 3.15 -4.69
CA GLY A 228 -19.41 4.15 -4.12
C GLY A 228 -19.67 3.93 -2.63
N ARG A 229 -19.92 5.04 -1.92
CA ARG A 229 -20.05 5.05 -0.46
C ARG A 229 -21.24 4.23 0.04
N GLU A 230 -22.41 4.40 -0.58
CA GLU A 230 -23.64 3.72 -0.14
C GLU A 230 -23.51 2.20 -0.25
N ARG A 231 -23.05 1.71 -1.41
CA ARG A 231 -22.82 0.29 -1.63
C ARG A 231 -21.79 -0.28 -0.66
N LEU A 232 -20.70 0.46 -0.40
CA LEU A 232 -19.68 0.04 0.55
C LEU A 232 -20.24 -0.10 1.97
N LEU A 233 -21.04 0.86 2.44
CA LEU A 233 -21.63 0.81 3.77
C LEU A 233 -22.60 -0.36 3.92
N ASN A 234 -23.49 -0.55 2.93
CA ASN A 234 -24.43 -1.68 2.94
C ASN A 234 -23.70 -3.04 2.94
N LEU A 235 -22.59 -3.15 2.18
CA LEU A 235 -21.76 -4.35 2.17
C LEU A 235 -21.10 -4.60 3.55
N TYR A 236 -20.66 -3.55 4.24
CA TYR A 236 -20.06 -3.68 5.57
C TYR A 236 -21.10 -4.05 6.63
N GLU A 237 -22.31 -3.49 6.56
CA GLU A 237 -23.41 -3.86 7.44
C GLU A 237 -23.77 -5.35 7.28
N GLU A 238 -23.86 -5.84 6.04
CA GLU A 238 -24.11 -7.26 5.77
C GLU A 238 -22.95 -8.14 6.27
N ALA A 239 -21.69 -7.75 6.01
CA ALA A 239 -20.53 -8.50 6.48
C ALA A 239 -20.48 -8.60 8.02
N ILE A 240 -20.86 -7.55 8.74
CA ILE A 240 -21.00 -7.57 10.20
C ILE A 240 -22.13 -8.50 10.62
N ALA A 241 -23.29 -8.43 9.97
CA ALA A 241 -24.45 -9.28 10.27
C ALA A 241 -24.17 -10.76 10.04
N GLN A 242 -23.33 -11.09 9.06
CA GLN A 242 -22.89 -12.45 8.71
C GLN A 242 -21.61 -12.89 9.45
N GLU A 243 -21.14 -12.11 10.43
CA GLU A 243 -19.96 -12.41 11.26
C GLU A 243 -18.67 -12.63 10.45
N TYR A 244 -18.49 -11.91 9.34
CA TYR A 244 -17.23 -11.89 8.62
C TYR A 244 -16.10 -11.40 9.52
N ARG A 245 -14.91 -11.93 9.31
CA ARG A 245 -13.70 -11.52 10.02
C ARG A 245 -13.06 -10.36 9.26
N PHE A 246 -12.69 -9.30 9.97
CA PHE A 246 -12.15 -8.08 9.37
C PHE A 246 -10.62 -8.03 9.48
N TYR A 247 -10.01 -7.04 8.80
CA TYR A 247 -8.57 -6.72 8.85
C TYR A 247 -7.68 -7.73 8.12
N SER A 248 -6.37 -7.60 8.36
CA SER A 248 -5.29 -8.27 7.61
C SER A 248 -5.38 -9.81 7.57
N PHE A 249 -5.96 -10.43 8.60
CA PHE A 249 -6.08 -11.90 8.70
C PHE A 249 -7.55 -12.36 8.72
N GLY A 250 -8.47 -11.45 8.39
CA GLY A 250 -9.88 -11.73 8.27
C GLY A 250 -10.22 -12.39 6.94
N ASP A 251 -11.44 -12.15 6.48
CA ASP A 251 -11.93 -12.58 5.18
C ASP A 251 -11.61 -11.55 4.08
N ALA A 252 -11.88 -11.96 2.83
CA ALA A 252 -11.64 -11.16 1.64
C ALA A 252 -12.95 -10.78 0.94
N MET A 253 -12.86 -9.70 0.16
CA MET A 253 -13.87 -9.21 -0.76
C MET A 253 -13.32 -9.25 -2.18
N LEU A 254 -14.11 -9.80 -3.11
CA LEU A 254 -13.89 -9.68 -4.54
C LEU A 254 -14.86 -8.64 -5.11
N ILE A 255 -14.31 -7.56 -5.64
CA ILE A 255 -15.04 -6.50 -6.33
C ILE A 255 -14.87 -6.71 -7.83
N LEU A 256 -15.98 -7.02 -8.49
CA LEU A 256 -16.02 -7.18 -9.94
C LEU A 256 -16.36 -5.83 -10.63
N PRO A 257 -16.06 -5.66 -11.93
CA PRO A 257 -16.27 -4.38 -12.60
C PRO A 257 -17.71 -3.89 -12.61
N GLU A 258 -18.68 -4.79 -12.51
CA GLU A 258 -20.11 -4.47 -12.47
C GLU A 258 -20.51 -3.73 -11.18
N ALA A 259 -19.66 -3.78 -10.14
CA ALA A 259 -19.86 -3.02 -8.91
C ALA A 259 -19.29 -1.60 -8.97
N ARG A 260 -18.54 -1.25 -10.04
CA ARG A 260 -17.92 0.07 -10.15
C ARG A 260 -18.96 1.16 -10.31
N VAL A 261 -18.72 2.30 -9.66
CA VAL A 261 -19.51 3.50 -9.94
C VAL A 261 -19.24 3.96 -11.37
N GLU A 262 -20.30 4.28 -12.11
CA GLU A 262 -20.16 4.94 -13.39
C GLU A 262 -19.46 6.28 -13.20
N GLN A 263 -18.48 6.57 -14.05
CA GLN A 263 -17.81 7.87 -14.03
C GLN A 263 -18.83 8.92 -14.44
N GLN A 264 -19.21 9.81 -13.52
CA GLN A 264 -19.86 11.06 -13.91
C GLN A 264 -18.85 11.88 -14.71
N PRO A 265 -19.20 12.39 -15.90
CA PRO A 265 -18.35 13.34 -16.61
C PRO A 265 -18.00 14.48 -15.66
N ALA A 266 -16.74 14.94 -15.68
CA ALA A 266 -16.33 16.09 -14.90
C ALA A 266 -17.30 17.25 -15.18
N GLU A 267 -18.04 17.69 -14.16
CA GLU A 267 -18.78 18.93 -14.25
C GLU A 267 -17.76 20.02 -14.57
N THR A 268 -17.86 20.57 -15.79
CA THR A 268 -17.13 21.78 -16.15
C THR A 268 -17.58 22.86 -15.18
N SER A 269 -16.76 23.13 -14.16
CA SER A 269 -16.95 24.27 -13.28
C SER A 269 -17.16 25.50 -14.17
N PRO A 270 -18.25 26.28 -14.01
CA PRO A 270 -18.39 27.49 -14.78
C PRO A 270 -17.23 28.39 -14.40
N ALA A 271 -16.42 28.74 -15.39
CA ALA A 271 -15.42 29.78 -15.27
C ALA A 271 -16.13 31.01 -14.68
N THR A 272 -15.56 31.52 -13.59
CA THR A 272 -15.88 32.80 -12.99
C THR A 272 -16.12 33.82 -14.09
N SER A 273 -17.38 34.23 -14.28
CA SER A 273 -17.68 35.41 -15.08
C SER A 273 -17.08 36.60 -14.36
N GLU A 274 -16.03 37.16 -14.95
CA GLU A 274 -15.46 38.43 -14.54
C GLU A 274 -16.58 39.47 -14.46
N ALA A 275 -16.78 40.02 -13.27
CA ALA A 275 -17.62 41.17 -13.04
C ALA A 275 -16.94 42.39 -13.65
N THR A 276 -17.26 42.70 -14.91
CA THR A 276 -17.14 44.06 -15.44
C THR A 276 -18.35 44.85 -14.95
N GLY A 277 -18.19 45.56 -13.85
CA GLY A 277 -19.15 46.53 -13.33
C GLY A 277 -18.45 47.86 -13.12
N GLU A 278 -18.47 48.69 -14.17
CA GLU A 278 -18.02 50.07 -14.21
C GLU A 278 -18.50 50.88 -13.00
N ALA A 279 -17.56 51.61 -12.39
CA ALA A 279 -17.86 52.73 -11.52
C ALA A 279 -18.45 53.87 -12.37
N ALA A 280 -19.73 54.17 -12.17
CA ALA A 280 -20.34 55.41 -12.60
C ALA A 280 -20.93 56.13 -11.38
N SER A 281 -20.44 57.35 -11.22
CA SER A 281 -20.97 58.47 -10.45
C SER A 281 -22.50 58.62 -10.53
N GLU A 282 -23.16 59.00 -9.43
CA GLU A 282 -23.94 60.23 -9.35
C GLU A 282 -24.50 60.50 -7.94
N GLU A 283 -24.75 61.78 -7.73
CA GLU A 283 -25.16 62.52 -6.54
C GLU A 283 -26.53 62.12 -5.96
N ALA A 284 -26.65 62.14 -4.62
CA ALA A 284 -27.68 62.86 -3.82
C ALA A 284 -27.56 62.51 -2.34
#